data_AF-A0A2P2JY37-F1
#
_entry.id   AF-A0A2P2JY37-F1
#
_cell.length_a   1.000
_cell.length_b   1.000
_cell.length_c   1.000
_cell.angle_alpha   90.00
_cell.angle_beta   90.00
_cell.angle_gamma   90.00
#
_symmetry.space_group_name_H-M   'P 1'
#
loop_
_entity.id
_entity.type
_entity.pdbx_description
1 polymer ?
#
loop_
_entity_poly.entity_id
_entity_poly.type
_entity_poly.pdbx_seq_one_letter_code
_entity_poly.pdbx_strand_id
1 'polypeptide(L)'
;MGSLYELKFRENNAKEILCETRLSQDQVASFRNAVIDDFYFQMYYDDDLPLWGFIGKSEEQTWMPNEEKIKYYLFKHVRFDVLYNDNQVIEISAFSDPDYTVDITEDVDMDVTFTYSVFWNATSALFETRMDRYSRAALHAINQKIHWFSFINSVVITLLLMALLTVFFMRHLKNDLRKCSSGDEEEEKEIGWKHIHGDAFSCPQNMSLFCAVLGTGTQLLTL
;
A
#
# COMPACT_ATOMS: atom_id res chain seq x y z
N MET A 1 4.56 -10.29 27.00
CA MET A 1 3.73 -9.83 28.14
C MET A 1 2.30 -10.00 27.68
N GLY A 2 1.53 -10.90 28.30
CA GLY A 2 0.15 -11.18 27.87
C GLY A 2 -0.79 -10.02 28.21
N SER A 3 -1.93 -9.93 27.52
CA SER A 3 -2.97 -8.97 27.86
C SER A 3 -3.65 -9.33 29.19
N LEU A 4 -4.21 -8.34 29.89
CA LEU A 4 -4.99 -8.54 31.12
C LEU A 4 -6.39 -9.13 30.89
N TYR A 5 -6.84 -9.21 29.63
CA TYR A 5 -8.15 -9.76 29.27
C TYR A 5 -8.14 -11.29 29.33
N GLU A 6 -9.07 -11.88 30.08
CA GLU A 6 -9.25 -13.34 30.15
C GLU A 6 -10.47 -13.78 29.33
N LEU A 7 -10.23 -14.31 28.13
CA LEU A 7 -11.28 -14.82 27.25
C LEU A 7 -11.31 -16.35 27.32
N LYS A 8 -12.17 -16.90 28.18
CA LYS A 8 -12.36 -18.35 28.29
C LYS A 8 -13.27 -18.87 27.18
N PHE A 9 -12.83 -19.93 26.50
CA PHE A 9 -13.52 -20.47 25.32
C PHE A 9 -14.96 -20.88 25.63
N ARG A 10 -15.91 -20.32 24.88
CA ARG A 10 -17.38 -20.52 25.02
C ARG A 10 -17.96 -20.09 26.37
N GLU A 11 -17.25 -19.30 27.15
CA GLU A 11 -17.74 -18.72 28.39
C GLU A 11 -18.13 -17.26 28.14
N ASN A 12 -19.43 -16.99 28.20
CA ASN A 12 -19.93 -15.63 28.06
C ASN A 12 -19.74 -14.87 29.37
N ASN A 13 -19.17 -13.68 29.28
CA ASN A 13 -19.14 -12.74 30.40
C ASN A 13 -19.77 -11.42 29.96
N ALA A 14 -20.81 -10.99 30.68
CA ALA A 14 -21.53 -9.77 30.35
C ALA A 14 -20.91 -8.50 30.96
N LYS A 15 -20.02 -8.62 31.95
CA LYS A 15 -19.29 -7.49 32.56
C LYS A 15 -18.22 -7.98 33.54
N GLU A 16 -16.97 -7.97 33.11
CA GLU A 16 -15.81 -8.21 33.95
C GLU A 16 -15.04 -6.92 34.21
N ILE A 17 -14.47 -6.79 35.41
CA ILE A 17 -13.59 -5.66 35.74
C ILE A 17 -12.19 -6.03 35.26
N LEU A 18 -11.64 -5.21 34.35
CA LEU A 18 -10.28 -5.36 33.86
C LEU A 18 -9.28 -4.80 34.88
N CYS A 19 -9.47 -3.52 35.23
CA CYS A 19 -8.67 -2.82 36.20
C CYS A 19 -9.37 -1.54 36.68
N GLU A 20 -9.01 -1.14 37.89
CA GLU A 20 -9.35 0.16 38.46
C GLU A 20 -8.07 0.98 38.51
N THR A 21 -8.08 2.14 37.88
CA THR A 21 -6.89 3.00 37.82
C THR A 21 -7.29 4.46 38.00
N ARG A 22 -6.39 5.21 38.62
CA ARG A 22 -6.48 6.66 38.71
C ARG A 22 -5.63 7.27 37.62
N LEU A 23 -6.27 7.96 36.69
CA LEU A 23 -5.60 8.71 35.64
C LEU A 23 -5.19 10.08 36.19
N SER A 24 -3.90 10.40 36.05
CA SER A 24 -3.37 11.75 36.32
C SER A 24 -3.74 12.73 35.20
N GLN A 25 -3.70 14.02 35.50
CA GLN A 25 -3.91 15.10 34.51
C GLN A 25 -3.10 14.90 33.21
N ASP A 26 -1.81 14.55 33.33
CA ASP A 26 -0.93 14.30 32.17
C ASP A 26 -1.40 13.09 31.34
N GLN A 27 -1.90 12.04 31.99
CA GLN A 27 -2.42 10.86 31.31
C GLN A 27 -3.75 11.16 30.62
N VAL A 28 -4.62 11.95 31.25
CA VAL A 28 -5.88 12.41 30.66
C VAL A 28 -5.60 13.23 29.40
N ALA A 29 -4.65 14.17 29.47
CA ALA A 29 -4.22 14.94 28.30
C ALA A 29 -3.65 14.04 27.19
N SER A 30 -2.84 13.03 27.55
CA SER A 30 -2.31 12.05 26.60
C SER A 30 -3.42 11.24 25.92
N PHE A 31 -4.42 10.78 26.67
CA PHE A 31 -5.58 10.09 26.11
C PHE A 31 -6.38 11.00 25.19
N ARG A 32 -6.58 12.27 25.57
CA ARG A 32 -7.30 13.23 24.73
C ARG A 32 -6.58 13.48 23.40
N ASN A 33 -5.27 13.65 23.42
CA ASN A 33 -4.46 13.77 22.19
C ASN A 33 -4.58 12.51 21.33
N ALA A 34 -4.54 11.32 21.94
CA ALA A 34 -4.74 10.07 21.23
C ALA A 34 -6.13 9.99 20.57
N VAL A 35 -7.18 10.50 21.22
CA VAL A 35 -8.53 10.58 20.63
C VAL A 35 -8.60 11.60 19.50
N ILE A 36 -7.91 12.74 19.62
CA ILE A 36 -7.82 13.75 18.55
C ILE A 36 -7.17 13.17 17.29
N ASP A 37 -6.14 12.34 17.46
CA ASP A 37 -5.39 11.72 16.38
C ASP A 37 -5.98 10.37 15.91
N ASP A 38 -7.21 10.03 16.31
CA ASP A 38 -7.93 8.78 15.97
C ASP A 38 -7.14 7.49 16.29
N PHE A 39 -6.41 7.47 17.41
CA PHE A 39 -5.68 6.29 17.83
C PHE A 39 -6.63 5.14 18.19
N TYR A 40 -6.20 3.94 17.79
CA TYR A 40 -6.83 2.68 18.11
C TYR A 40 -5.80 1.73 18.73
N PHE A 41 -6.27 0.82 19.58
CA PHE A 41 -5.43 -0.28 20.05
C PHE A 41 -5.51 -1.43 19.06
N GLN A 42 -4.43 -2.19 18.97
CA GLN A 42 -4.35 -3.44 18.21
C GLN A 42 -3.95 -4.57 19.17
N MET A 43 -4.68 -5.67 19.08
CA MET A 43 -4.41 -6.88 19.85
C MET A 43 -4.47 -8.10 18.94
N TYR A 44 -3.93 -9.21 19.42
CA TYR A 44 -3.97 -10.50 18.74
C TYR A 44 -4.57 -11.53 19.68
N TYR A 45 -5.56 -12.28 19.19
CA TYR A 45 -6.09 -13.44 19.87
C TYR A 45 -5.45 -14.70 19.29
N ASP A 46 -4.94 -15.58 20.15
CA ASP A 46 -4.29 -16.85 19.77
C ASP A 46 -3.23 -16.64 18.67
N ASP A 47 -2.39 -15.61 18.87
CA ASP A 47 -1.26 -15.13 18.04
C ASP A 47 -1.58 -14.63 16.61
N ASP A 48 -2.69 -15.07 16.00
CA ASP A 48 -2.94 -14.87 14.57
C ASP A 48 -4.12 -13.96 14.26
N LEU A 49 -5.08 -13.79 15.17
CA LEU A 49 -6.31 -13.04 14.90
C LEU A 49 -6.20 -11.59 15.37
N PRO A 50 -5.92 -10.63 14.46
CA PRO A 50 -5.84 -9.24 14.84
C PRO A 50 -7.22 -8.68 15.10
N LEU A 51 -7.33 -7.87 16.15
CA LEU A 51 -8.52 -7.09 16.46
C LEU A 51 -8.13 -5.67 16.83
N TRP A 52 -9.01 -4.73 16.47
CA TRP A 52 -8.80 -3.30 16.67
C TRP A 52 -9.99 -2.68 17.37
N GLY A 53 -9.74 -1.66 18.18
CA GLY A 53 -10.78 -0.85 18.81
C GLY A 53 -10.30 0.57 19.05
N PHE A 54 -11.20 1.54 18.86
CA PHE A 54 -10.89 2.94 19.15
C PHE A 54 -10.78 3.17 20.66
N ILE A 55 -9.89 4.07 21.04
CA ILE A 55 -9.64 4.44 22.44
C ILE A 55 -10.74 5.37 22.95
N GLY A 56 -11.27 6.25 22.10
CA GLY A 56 -12.31 7.20 22.46
C GLY A 56 -13.06 7.75 21.25
N LYS A 57 -13.90 8.75 21.49
CA LYS A 57 -14.64 9.49 20.46
C LYS A 57 -14.65 10.98 20.79
N SER A 58 -14.74 11.81 19.77
CA SER A 58 -15.09 13.23 19.91
C SER A 58 -16.55 13.45 19.55
N GLU A 59 -17.20 14.41 20.20
CA GLU A 59 -18.57 14.81 19.89
C GLU A 59 -18.65 16.34 19.86
N GLU A 60 -19.28 16.88 18.83
CA GLU A 60 -19.49 18.31 18.69
C GLU A 60 -20.80 18.71 19.39
N GLN A 61 -20.73 19.50 20.46
CA GLN A 61 -21.92 19.98 21.15
C GLN A 61 -22.39 21.33 20.57
N THR A 62 -23.36 21.29 19.65
CA THR A 62 -24.05 22.50 19.14
C THR A 62 -25.29 22.82 19.99
N TRP A 63 -25.10 23.31 21.22
CA TRP A 63 -26.23 23.68 22.10
C TRP A 63 -26.52 25.19 22.10
N MET A 64 -25.56 26.00 21.63
CA MET A 64 -25.66 27.46 21.53
C MET A 64 -25.10 27.89 20.16
N PRO A 65 -25.72 28.86 19.47
CA PRO A 65 -25.29 29.28 18.13
C PRO A 65 -23.91 29.96 18.05
N ASN A 66 -23.20 30.12 19.17
CA ASN A 66 -21.94 30.90 19.24
C ASN A 66 -20.78 30.21 19.99
N GLU A 67 -20.92 28.97 20.44
CA GLU A 67 -19.82 28.23 21.08
C GLU A 67 -19.76 26.79 20.57
N GLU A 68 -18.90 26.54 19.60
CA GLU A 68 -18.50 25.19 19.17
C GLU A 68 -17.57 24.61 20.24
N LYS A 69 -18.13 23.86 21.19
CA LYS A 69 -17.33 23.12 22.18
C LYS A 69 -17.28 21.65 21.80
N ILE A 70 -16.11 21.22 21.34
CA ILE A 70 -15.82 19.81 21.09
C ILE A 70 -15.57 19.13 22.44
N LYS A 71 -16.28 18.02 22.68
CA LYS A 71 -16.04 17.15 23.83
C LYS A 71 -15.31 15.89 23.43
N TYR A 72 -14.43 15.43 24.32
CA TYR A 72 -13.65 14.23 24.12
C TYR A 72 -14.04 13.19 25.16
N TYR A 73 -14.32 11.98 24.70
CA TYR A 73 -14.76 10.88 25.54
C TYR A 73 -13.83 9.69 25.39
N LEU A 74 -13.41 9.11 26.52
CA LEU A 74 -12.65 7.87 26.58
C LEU A 74 -13.61 6.69 26.77
N PHE A 75 -13.43 5.61 26.02
CA PHE A 75 -14.19 4.38 26.23
C PHE A 75 -13.65 3.60 27.43
N LYS A 76 -14.53 3.20 28.35
CA LYS A 76 -14.17 2.39 29.53
C LYS A 76 -14.62 0.93 29.43
N HIS A 77 -15.37 0.59 28.38
CA HIS A 77 -15.87 -0.77 28.17
C HIS A 77 -15.54 -1.28 26.78
N VAL A 78 -14.92 -2.46 26.72
CA VAL A 78 -14.65 -3.17 25.46
C VAL A 78 -15.46 -4.45 25.42
N ARG A 79 -16.28 -4.60 24.39
CA ARG A 79 -17.05 -5.82 24.12
C ARG A 79 -16.36 -6.64 23.04
N PHE A 80 -16.04 -7.89 23.36
CA PHE A 80 -15.49 -8.87 22.44
C PHE A 80 -16.61 -9.79 21.96
N ASP A 81 -16.90 -9.79 20.66
CA ASP A 81 -17.78 -10.77 20.05
C ASP A 81 -16.90 -11.78 19.31
N VAL A 82 -16.99 -13.04 19.71
CA VAL A 82 -16.17 -14.14 19.19
C VAL A 82 -17.07 -15.13 18.47
N LEU A 83 -16.79 -15.37 17.19
CA LEU A 83 -17.44 -16.40 16.40
C LEU A 83 -16.60 -17.67 16.42
N TYR A 84 -17.23 -18.80 16.73
CA TYR A 84 -16.59 -20.10 16.74
C TYR A 84 -17.36 -21.11 15.89
N ASN A 85 -16.63 -22.05 15.30
CA ASN A 85 -17.20 -23.22 14.64
C ASN A 85 -16.51 -24.44 15.23
N ASP A 86 -17.30 -25.36 15.79
CA ASP A 86 -16.80 -26.45 16.63
C ASP A 86 -15.74 -25.93 17.62
N ASN A 87 -14.55 -26.53 17.65
CA ASN A 87 -13.48 -26.17 18.59
C ASN A 87 -12.53 -25.09 18.03
N GLN A 88 -12.92 -24.36 17.00
CA GLN A 88 -12.06 -23.38 16.33
C GLN A 88 -12.66 -21.98 16.40
N VAL A 89 -11.82 -21.00 16.73
CA VAL A 89 -12.19 -19.58 16.67
C VAL A 89 -12.05 -19.11 15.23
N ILE A 90 -13.15 -18.62 14.68
CA ILE A 90 -13.26 -18.17 13.30
C ILE A 90 -13.11 -16.66 13.21
N GLU A 91 -13.70 -15.91 14.13
CA GLU A 91 -13.68 -14.46 14.08
C GLU A 91 -13.68 -13.88 15.49
N ILE A 92 -13.01 -12.75 15.68
CA ILE A 92 -13.09 -11.96 16.89
C ILE A 92 -13.19 -10.49 16.50
N SER A 93 -14.13 -9.79 17.12
CA SER A 93 -14.31 -8.35 16.93
C SER A 93 -14.34 -7.67 18.30
N ALA A 94 -13.65 -6.54 18.41
CA ALA A 94 -13.75 -5.67 19.57
C ALA A 94 -14.62 -4.46 19.24
N PHE A 95 -15.50 -4.11 20.15
CA PHE A 95 -16.39 -2.97 20.06
C PHE A 95 -16.26 -2.12 21.31
N SER A 96 -15.95 -0.85 21.13
CA SER A 96 -16.03 0.14 22.20
C SER A 96 -17.47 0.64 22.31
N ASP A 97 -18.06 0.54 23.50
CA ASP A 97 -19.46 0.87 23.71
C ASP A 97 -19.64 2.39 23.98
N PRO A 98 -20.44 3.11 23.17
CA PRO A 98 -20.67 4.54 23.34
C PRO A 98 -21.38 4.91 24.65
N ASP A 99 -22.11 3.99 25.26
CA ASP A 99 -22.81 4.22 26.52
C ASP A 99 -21.84 4.16 27.73
N TYR A 100 -20.69 3.50 27.55
CA TYR A 100 -19.66 3.38 28.57
C TYR A 100 -18.47 4.29 28.23
N THR A 101 -18.68 5.57 28.45
CA THR A 101 -17.65 6.60 28.26
C THR A 101 -17.38 7.40 29.53
N VAL A 102 -16.26 8.11 29.54
CA VAL A 102 -15.92 9.15 30.52
C VAL A 102 -15.43 10.40 29.77
N ASP A 103 -15.89 11.56 30.21
CA ASP A 103 -15.53 12.85 29.61
C ASP A 103 -14.10 13.24 30.03
N ILE A 104 -13.18 13.31 29.05
CA ILE A 104 -11.77 13.67 29.24
C ILE A 104 -11.45 15.05 28.66
N THR A 105 -12.46 15.90 28.47
CA THR A 105 -12.30 17.24 27.89
C THR A 105 -11.45 18.15 28.78
N GLU A 106 -11.51 17.98 30.10
CA GLU A 106 -10.72 18.75 31.07
C GLU A 106 -9.56 17.92 31.64
N ASP A 107 -8.43 18.57 31.91
CA ASP A 107 -7.24 17.95 32.50
C ASP A 107 -7.34 17.83 34.01
N VAL A 108 -8.20 16.91 34.44
CA VAL A 108 -8.46 16.66 35.86
C VAL A 108 -8.18 15.19 36.16
N ASP A 109 -7.56 14.95 37.32
CA ASP A 109 -7.40 13.61 37.86
C ASP A 109 -8.76 12.91 37.95
N MET A 110 -8.82 11.66 37.50
CA MET A 110 -10.05 10.89 37.55
C MET A 110 -9.82 9.40 37.78
N ASP A 111 -10.73 8.79 38.53
CA ASP A 111 -10.75 7.36 38.76
C ASP A 111 -11.61 6.69 37.67
N VAL A 112 -11.00 5.75 36.94
CA VAL A 112 -11.63 5.03 35.83
C VAL A 112 -11.56 3.54 36.07
N THR A 113 -12.72 2.90 36.05
CA THR A 113 -12.85 1.43 36.07
C THR A 113 -13.02 0.94 34.63
N PHE A 114 -12.00 0.25 34.13
CA PHE A 114 -12.07 -0.41 32.83
C PHE A 114 -12.76 -1.76 32.98
N THR A 115 -13.64 -2.06 32.05
CA THR A 115 -14.44 -3.28 32.05
C THR A 115 -14.48 -3.90 30.66
N TYR A 116 -14.79 -5.19 30.59
CA TYR A 116 -14.98 -5.85 29.30
C TYR A 116 -16.11 -6.87 29.35
N SER A 117 -16.61 -7.21 28.17
CA SER A 117 -17.59 -8.28 27.96
C SER A 117 -17.11 -9.21 26.87
N VAL A 118 -17.47 -10.49 26.94
CA VAL A 118 -17.13 -11.50 25.96
C VAL A 118 -18.38 -12.27 25.61
N PHE A 119 -18.73 -12.31 24.32
CA PHE A 119 -19.87 -13.05 23.80
C PHE A 119 -19.40 -14.04 22.73
N TRP A 120 -19.67 -15.32 22.96
CA TRP A 120 -19.36 -16.40 22.06
C TRP A 120 -20.60 -16.81 21.27
N ASN A 121 -20.51 -16.76 19.95
CA ASN A 121 -21.58 -17.14 19.05
C ASN A 121 -21.11 -18.22 18.06
N ALA A 122 -21.94 -19.24 17.84
CA ALA A 122 -21.65 -20.29 16.88
C ALA A 122 -21.82 -19.77 15.44
N THR A 123 -20.96 -20.21 14.52
CA THR A 123 -21.04 -19.91 13.08
C THR A 123 -20.80 -21.16 12.25
N SER A 124 -21.34 -21.18 11.03
CA SER A 124 -21.10 -22.24 10.04
C SER A 124 -19.89 -21.95 9.14
N ALA A 125 -19.22 -20.81 9.32
CA ALA A 125 -18.05 -20.43 8.55
C ALA A 125 -16.88 -21.42 8.79
N LEU A 126 -16.18 -21.78 7.73
CA LEU A 126 -15.04 -22.70 7.77
C LEU A 126 -13.79 -21.97 8.29
N PHE A 127 -12.93 -22.71 8.99
CA PHE A 127 -11.67 -22.17 9.51
C PHE A 127 -10.73 -21.68 8.40
N GLU A 128 -10.78 -22.28 7.22
CA GLU A 128 -9.94 -21.88 6.07
C GLU A 128 -10.21 -20.44 5.62
N THR A 129 -11.46 -19.97 5.72
CA THR A 129 -11.86 -18.61 5.29
C THR A 129 -11.70 -17.57 6.40
N ARG A 130 -11.16 -17.94 7.56
CA ARG A 130 -10.97 -17.09 8.74
C ARG A 130 -10.19 -15.80 8.43
N MET A 131 -9.14 -15.88 7.62
CA MET A 131 -8.26 -14.75 7.33
C MET A 131 -8.78 -13.84 6.21
N ASP A 132 -9.81 -14.24 5.49
CA ASP A 132 -10.34 -13.50 4.35
C ASP A 132 -10.88 -12.13 4.74
N ARG A 133 -11.48 -12.00 5.93
CA ARG A 133 -11.99 -10.71 6.43
C ARG A 133 -10.86 -9.75 6.79
N TYR A 134 -9.85 -10.24 7.52
CA TYR A 134 -8.76 -9.41 8.03
C TYR A 134 -7.81 -8.96 6.91
N SER A 135 -7.54 -9.82 5.94
CA SER A 135 -6.76 -9.45 4.75
C SER A 135 -7.42 -8.28 3.98
N ARG A 136 -8.74 -8.31 3.80
CA ARG A 136 -9.49 -7.20 3.17
C ARG A 136 -9.44 -5.91 3.98
N ALA A 137 -9.56 -5.99 5.31
CA ALA A 137 -9.53 -4.83 6.20
C ALA A 137 -8.13 -4.17 6.28
N ALA A 138 -7.07 -4.97 6.44
CA ALA A 138 -5.70 -4.50 6.47
C ALA A 138 -5.27 -3.82 5.15
N LEU A 139 -5.75 -4.34 4.02
CA LEU A 139 -5.53 -3.74 2.69
C LEU A 139 -6.18 -2.36 2.53
N HIS A 140 -7.18 -1.99 3.33
CA HIS A 140 -7.86 -0.71 3.16
C HIS A 140 -7.13 0.45 3.84
N ALA A 141 -6.70 0.29 5.09
CA ALA A 141 -6.15 1.39 5.88
C ALA A 141 -4.66 1.66 5.61
N ILE A 142 -3.85 0.61 5.53
CA ILE A 142 -2.38 0.73 5.42
C ILE A 142 -1.97 1.02 3.98
N ASN A 143 -2.68 0.42 3.02
CA ASN A 143 -2.26 0.42 1.63
C ASN A 143 -2.51 1.77 0.93
N GLN A 144 -3.56 2.53 1.30
CA GLN A 144 -3.90 3.79 0.63
C GLN A 144 -2.83 4.87 0.82
N LYS A 145 -2.33 5.07 2.04
CA LYS A 145 -1.28 6.08 2.31
C LYS A 145 0.07 5.71 1.69
N ILE A 146 0.47 4.43 1.76
CA ILE A 146 1.77 3.98 1.26
C ILE A 146 1.81 3.95 -0.28
N HIS A 147 0.73 3.51 -0.94
CA HIS A 147 0.69 3.47 -2.41
C HIS A 147 0.70 4.86 -3.03
N TRP A 148 -0.04 5.82 -2.47
CA TRP A 148 -0.07 7.18 -3.02
C TRP A 148 1.29 7.88 -2.94
N PHE A 149 2.04 7.69 -1.85
CA PHE A 149 3.40 8.21 -1.71
C PHE A 149 4.35 7.60 -2.75
N SER A 150 4.29 6.28 -2.97
CA SER A 150 5.09 5.57 -3.98
C SER A 150 4.75 6.02 -5.42
N PHE A 151 3.46 6.22 -5.71
CA PHE A 151 2.99 6.70 -7.01
C PHE A 151 3.55 8.10 -7.34
N ILE A 152 3.44 9.04 -6.40
CA ILE A 152 3.98 10.40 -6.58
C ILE A 152 5.49 10.36 -6.79
N ASN A 153 6.21 9.59 -5.96
CA ASN A 153 7.65 9.47 -6.06
C ASN A 153 8.09 8.95 -7.45
N SER A 154 7.40 7.94 -7.98
CA SER A 154 7.66 7.42 -9.33
C SER A 154 7.40 8.46 -10.43
N VAL A 155 6.31 9.23 -10.33
CA VAL A 155 5.99 10.32 -11.28
C VAL A 155 7.06 11.41 -11.25
N VAL A 156 7.54 11.81 -10.07
CA VAL A 156 8.60 12.82 -9.94
C VAL A 156 9.90 12.33 -10.57
N ILE A 157 10.32 11.11 -10.29
CA ILE A 157 11.57 10.53 -10.84
C ILE A 157 11.50 10.40 -12.36
N THR A 158 10.37 9.93 -12.90
CA THR A 158 10.19 9.78 -14.36
C THR A 158 10.22 11.12 -15.10
N LEU A 159 9.59 12.17 -14.55
CA LEU A 159 9.64 13.52 -15.14
C LEU A 159 11.07 14.10 -15.12
N LEU A 160 11.81 13.92 -14.02
CA LEU A 160 13.20 14.36 -13.92
C LEU A 160 14.10 13.64 -14.94
N LEU A 161 13.95 12.32 -15.07
CA LEU A 161 14.69 11.53 -16.07
C LEU A 161 14.36 11.95 -17.50
N MET A 162 13.08 12.18 -17.82
CA MET A 162 12.67 12.64 -19.15
C MET A 162 13.23 14.03 -19.50
N ALA A 163 13.26 14.95 -18.53
CA ALA A 163 13.86 16.26 -18.71
C ALA A 163 15.38 16.16 -18.96
N LEU A 164 16.09 15.34 -18.17
CA LEU A 164 17.53 15.09 -18.35
C LEU A 164 17.84 14.49 -19.72
N LEU A 165 17.06 13.50 -20.15
CA LEU A 165 17.20 12.88 -21.48
C LEU A 165 16.97 13.91 -22.58
N THR A 166 15.93 14.74 -22.47
CA THR A 166 15.62 15.77 -23.47
C THR A 166 16.75 16.79 -23.58
N VAL A 167 17.33 17.24 -22.46
CA VAL A 167 18.49 18.13 -22.45
C VAL A 167 19.71 17.47 -23.10
N PHE A 168 19.98 16.20 -22.78
CA PHE A 168 21.07 15.43 -23.38
C PHE A 168 20.92 15.31 -24.91
N PHE A 169 19.73 14.91 -25.39
CA PHE A 169 19.42 14.82 -26.82
C PHE A 169 19.57 16.17 -27.52
N MET A 170 19.00 17.24 -26.96
CA MET A 170 19.11 18.58 -27.54
C MET A 170 20.56 19.06 -27.61
N ARG A 171 21.38 18.73 -26.60
CA ARG A 171 22.80 19.05 -26.60
C ARG A 171 23.56 18.27 -27.68
N HIS A 172 23.27 16.98 -27.85
CA HIS A 172 23.92 16.14 -28.87
C HIS A 172 23.53 16.58 -30.27
N LEU A 173 22.24 16.81 -30.53
CA LEU A 173 21.75 17.31 -31.81
C LEU A 173 22.33 18.67 -32.16
N LYS A 174 22.41 19.60 -31.19
CA LYS A 174 23.08 20.89 -31.41
C LYS A 174 24.55 20.74 -31.73
N ASN A 175 25.24 19.80 -31.09
CA ASN A 175 26.66 19.54 -31.34
C ASN A 175 26.90 18.93 -32.72
N ASP A 176 26.08 17.95 -33.11
CA ASP A 176 26.17 17.31 -34.44
C ASP A 176 25.79 18.27 -35.55
N LEU A 177 24.72 19.06 -35.38
CA LEU A 177 24.34 20.08 -36.34
C LEU A 177 25.43 21.16 -36.47
N ARG A 178 26.08 21.56 -35.37
CA ARG A 178 27.20 22.49 -35.41
C ARG A 178 28.38 21.90 -36.19
N LYS A 179 28.69 20.62 -35.98
CA LYS A 179 29.76 19.91 -36.71
C LYS A 179 29.46 19.76 -38.20
N CYS A 180 28.20 19.57 -38.57
CA CYS A 180 27.76 19.50 -39.97
C CYS A 180 27.73 20.87 -40.66
N SER A 181 27.49 21.96 -39.93
CA SER A 181 27.40 23.33 -40.47
C SER A 181 28.73 24.07 -40.48
N SER A 182 29.67 23.72 -39.60
CA SER A 182 31.09 24.03 -39.79
C SER A 182 31.60 23.10 -40.90
N GLY A 183 31.55 23.57 -42.15
CA GLY A 183 31.89 22.80 -43.36
C GLY A 183 33.32 22.27 -43.41
N ASP A 184 33.62 21.25 -42.60
CA ASP A 184 34.87 20.49 -42.60
C ASP A 184 34.67 19.06 -43.17
N GLU A 185 33.53 18.79 -43.83
CA GLU A 185 33.26 17.51 -44.51
C GLU A 185 32.75 17.71 -45.96
N GLU A 186 33.19 18.75 -46.67
CA GLU A 186 32.90 18.87 -48.11
C GLU A 186 33.61 17.81 -48.99
N GLU A 187 34.42 16.89 -48.43
CA GLU A 187 35.16 15.91 -49.25
C GLU A 187 34.95 14.41 -48.98
N GLU A 188 34.31 13.95 -47.87
CA GLU A 188 34.49 12.51 -47.52
C GLU A 188 33.24 11.62 -47.28
N LYS A 189 31.99 12.12 -47.27
CA LYS A 189 30.85 11.24 -46.82
C LYS A 189 29.56 11.21 -47.65
N GLU A 190 29.55 11.68 -48.89
CA GLU A 190 28.38 11.45 -49.76
C GLU A 190 28.29 10.02 -50.36
N ILE A 191 29.29 9.13 -50.16
CA ILE A 191 29.44 7.89 -50.95
C ILE A 191 29.47 6.63 -50.06
N GLY A 192 28.46 6.43 -49.22
CA GLY A 192 28.34 5.20 -48.41
C GLY A 192 27.24 4.26 -48.89
N TRP A 193 26.01 4.52 -48.44
CA TRP A 193 24.90 3.59 -48.62
C TRP A 193 24.34 3.56 -50.05
N LYS A 194 24.50 4.65 -50.82
CA LYS A 194 23.88 4.82 -52.14
C LYS A 194 24.60 4.07 -53.26
N HIS A 195 25.87 3.67 -53.07
CA HIS A 195 26.64 2.88 -54.04
C HIS A 195 26.45 1.36 -53.89
N ILE A 196 26.03 0.88 -52.72
CA ILE A 196 25.90 -0.57 -52.43
C ILE A 196 24.78 -1.21 -53.27
N HIS A 197 23.75 -0.44 -53.65
CA HIS A 197 22.65 -0.95 -54.46
C HIS A 197 23.03 -1.22 -55.93
N GLY A 198 24.13 -0.66 -56.43
CA GLY A 198 24.63 -0.89 -57.80
C GLY A 198 25.58 -2.08 -57.93
N ASP A 199 26.25 -2.47 -56.85
CA ASP A 199 27.28 -3.52 -56.88
C ASP A 199 26.67 -4.94 -56.81
N ALA A 200 25.53 -5.08 -56.13
CA ALA A 200 24.82 -6.36 -56.01
C ALA A 200 24.23 -6.90 -57.33
N PHE A 201 24.12 -6.06 -58.37
CA PHE A 201 23.56 -6.43 -59.69
C PHE A 201 24.55 -6.27 -60.85
N SER A 202 25.83 -6.05 -60.56
CA SER A 202 26.85 -5.91 -61.59
C SER A 202 27.22 -7.28 -62.19
N CYS A 203 27.22 -7.36 -63.52
CA CYS A 203 27.55 -8.58 -64.25
C CYS A 203 29.01 -9.00 -64.00
N PRO A 204 29.31 -10.28 -63.66
CA PRO A 204 30.67 -10.73 -63.45
C PRO A 204 31.50 -10.61 -64.75
N GLN A 205 32.79 -10.25 -64.61
CA GLN A 205 33.70 -9.96 -65.75
C GLN A 205 33.77 -11.07 -66.82
N ASN A 206 33.55 -12.33 -66.44
CA ASN A 206 33.62 -13.48 -67.36
C ASN A 206 32.28 -14.25 -67.41
N MET A 207 31.25 -13.60 -67.95
CA MET A 207 29.90 -14.16 -68.03
C MET A 207 29.83 -15.49 -68.79
N SER A 208 30.67 -15.69 -69.82
CA SER A 208 30.68 -16.93 -70.62
C SER A 208 31.19 -18.14 -69.83
N LEU A 209 32.24 -17.98 -69.01
CA LEU A 209 32.77 -19.05 -68.17
C LEU A 209 31.79 -19.44 -67.06
N PHE A 210 31.13 -18.45 -66.46
CA PHE A 210 30.13 -18.69 -65.44
C PHE A 210 28.92 -19.48 -66.00
N CYS A 211 28.42 -19.09 -67.18
CA CYS A 211 27.36 -19.83 -67.87
C CYS A 211 27.82 -21.24 -68.30
N ALA A 212 29.07 -21.39 -68.74
CA ALA A 212 29.62 -22.70 -69.09
C ALA A 212 29.71 -23.63 -67.87
N VAL A 213 30.21 -23.14 -66.74
CA VAL A 213 30.30 -23.92 -65.49
C VAL A 213 28.91 -24.31 -64.99
N LEU A 214 27.96 -23.36 -64.97
CA LEU A 214 26.56 -23.65 -64.58
C LEU A 214 25.88 -24.64 -65.54
N GLY A 215 26.07 -24.48 -66.86
CA GLY A 215 25.53 -25.40 -67.87
C GLY A 215 26.11 -26.81 -67.73
N THR A 216 27.43 -26.94 -67.59
CA THR A 216 28.06 -28.26 -67.40
C THR A 216 27.74 -28.87 -66.04
N GLY A 217 27.64 -28.05 -64.99
CA GLY A 217 27.34 -28.51 -63.64
C GLY A 217 25.89 -29.00 -63.51
N THR A 218 24.94 -28.32 -64.15
CA THR A 218 23.55 -28.79 -64.20
C THR A 218 23.42 -30.07 -65.02
N GLN A 219 24.14 -30.19 -66.14
CA GLN A 219 24.13 -31.39 -66.98
C GLN A 219 24.74 -32.62 -66.29
N LEU A 220 25.78 -32.43 -65.45
CA LEU A 220 26.35 -33.46 -64.58
C LEU A 220 25.46 -33.84 -63.39
N LEU A 221 24.63 -32.91 -62.91
CA LEU A 221 23.74 -33.13 -61.76
C LEU A 221 22.44 -33.85 -62.15
N THR A 222 22.05 -33.76 -63.43
CA THR A 222 20.88 -34.44 -63.99
C THR A 222 21.16 -35.84 -64.58
N LEU A 223 22.44 -36.24 -64.60
CA LEU A 223 22.91 -37.53 -65.12
C LEU A 223 23.24 -38.46 -63.94
#